data_AF-A0A257X2J8-F1
#
_entry.id   AF-A0A257X2J8-F1
#
_cell.length_a   1.000
_cell.length_b   1.000
_cell.length_c   1.000
_cell.angle_alpha   90.00
_cell.angle_beta   90.00
_cell.angle_gamma   90.00
#
_symmetry.space_group_name_H-M   'P 1'
#
loop_
_entity.id
_entity.type
_entity.pdbx_description
1 polymer ?
#
loop_
_entity_poly.entity_id
_entity_poly.type
_entity_poly.pdbx_seq_one_letter_code
_entity_poly.pdbx_strand_id
1 'polypeptide(L)'
;MIHRYFAGIVGLCIVGIAVLAWRNRRDPAASPWLATALIGVVGLQAMFGKWTVTMLLKPAIVTGHLIGGLTVLALLVCLYARTLEPSRITVSPALRLFAMLAFVVLAAQITLGGWVSTNYAALACSDLPTCRGAWVPEMDVANGFHVIRELGVGADGETLTIEALTAIDWMHRVGAVIATLVLASLAFGLRTAGHALPLAAAHNGGAAALVIVMVLINYRLRATAQQRYPGVFHESHAA
;
A
#
# COMPACT_ATOMS: atom_id res chain seq x y z
N MET A 1 12.50 15.38 -9.12
CA MET A 1 13.63 15.86 -8.27
C MET A 1 13.22 16.20 -6.84
N ILE A 2 12.12 16.93 -6.60
CA ILE A 2 11.65 17.34 -5.25
C ILE A 2 11.59 16.19 -4.23
N HIS A 3 11.10 15.01 -4.63
CA HIS A 3 11.00 13.85 -3.74
C HIS A 3 12.34 13.43 -3.10
N ARG A 4 13.46 13.55 -3.83
CA ARG A 4 14.80 13.19 -3.31
C ARG A 4 15.25 14.16 -2.21
N TYR A 5 15.01 15.45 -2.40
CA TYR A 5 15.32 16.47 -1.38
C TYR A 5 14.46 16.29 -0.13
N PHE A 6 13.17 16.02 -0.32
CA PHE A 6 12.26 15.73 0.78
C PHE A 6 12.70 14.51 1.60
N ALA A 7 13.05 13.41 0.92
CA ALA A 7 13.58 12.21 1.58
C ALA A 7 14.88 12.51 2.36
N GLY A 8 15.76 13.35 1.81
CA GLY A 8 16.98 13.80 2.50
C GLY A 8 16.68 14.58 3.78
N ILE A 9 15.74 15.52 3.75
CA ILE A 9 15.32 16.29 4.92
C ILE A 9 14.73 15.37 5.99
N VAL A 10 13.84 14.46 5.61
CA VAL A 10 13.26 13.47 6.54
C VAL A 10 14.38 12.61 7.17
N GLY A 11 15.36 12.17 6.39
CA GLY A 11 16.53 11.44 6.89
C GLY A 11 17.33 12.23 7.94
N LEU A 12 17.58 13.52 7.69
CA LEU A 12 18.26 14.40 8.65
C LEU A 12 17.44 14.58 9.93
N CYS A 13 16.13 14.75 9.83
CA CYS A 13 15.24 14.81 11.00
C CYS A 13 15.30 13.53 11.82
N ILE A 14 15.34 12.36 11.19
CA ILE A 14 15.46 11.05 11.86
C ILE A 14 16.78 10.94 12.62
N VAL A 15 17.89 11.40 12.04
CA VAL A 15 19.18 11.48 12.74
C VAL A 15 19.08 12.41 13.95
N GLY A 16 18.45 13.58 13.80
CA GLY A 16 18.18 14.49 14.90
C GLY A 16 17.37 13.86 16.04
N ILE A 17 16.30 13.13 15.71
CA ILE A 17 15.48 12.38 16.68
C ILE A 17 16.33 11.35 17.41
N ALA A 18 17.19 10.60 16.71
CA ALA A 18 18.06 9.61 17.35
C ALA A 18 19.07 10.27 18.30
N VAL A 19 19.69 11.39 17.91
CA VAL A 19 20.60 12.14 18.77
C VAL A 19 19.87 12.63 20.03
N LEU A 20 18.66 13.18 19.88
CA LEU A 20 17.85 13.64 21.02
C LEU A 20 17.44 12.47 21.93
N ALA A 21 17.03 11.32 21.36
CA ALA A 21 16.68 10.14 22.13
C ALA A 21 17.86 9.58 22.95
N TRP A 22 19.08 9.62 22.40
CA TRP A 22 20.30 9.23 23.13
C TRP A 22 20.70 10.24 24.20
N ARG A 23 20.57 11.55 23.93
CA ARG A 23 20.82 12.61 24.92
C ARG A 23 19.84 12.52 26.09
N ASN A 24 18.58 12.22 25.81
CA ASN A 24 17.50 12.13 26.80
C ASN A 24 17.24 10.69 27.27
N ARG A 25 18.19 9.76 27.15
CA ARG A 25 18.03 8.32 27.49
C ARG A 25 17.56 7.99 28.92
N ARG A 26 17.50 8.99 29.81
CA ARG A 26 16.96 8.86 31.17
C ARG A 26 15.45 9.06 31.23
N ASP A 27 14.87 9.70 30.21
CA ASP A 27 13.44 9.87 30.04
C ASP A 27 12.81 8.55 29.55
N PRO A 28 11.82 7.98 30.24
CA PRO A 28 11.11 6.78 29.81
C PRO A 28 10.44 6.90 28.42
N ALA A 29 10.08 8.11 27.99
CA ALA A 29 9.53 8.35 26.65
C ALA A 29 10.60 8.28 25.56
N ALA A 30 11.88 8.52 25.91
CA ALA A 30 12.99 8.44 24.97
C ALA A 30 13.35 6.96 24.67
N SER A 31 13.33 6.58 23.39
CA SER A 31 13.66 5.23 22.95
C SER A 31 14.88 5.24 22.00
N PRO A 32 16.11 5.32 22.53
CA PRO A 32 17.33 5.47 21.72
C PRO A 32 17.57 4.29 20.77
N TRP A 33 17.31 3.06 21.22
CA TRP A 33 17.47 1.87 20.38
C TRP A 33 16.46 1.80 19.24
N LEU A 34 15.21 2.20 19.47
CA LEU A 34 14.20 2.26 18.42
C LEU A 34 14.56 3.33 17.38
N ALA A 35 15.03 4.50 17.82
CA ALA A 35 15.50 5.55 16.93
C ALA A 35 16.77 5.14 16.14
N THR A 36 17.64 4.32 16.75
CA THR A 36 18.83 3.76 16.08
C THR A 36 18.43 2.73 15.03
N ALA A 37 17.48 1.84 15.34
CA ALA A 37 16.93 0.89 14.38
C ALA A 37 16.28 1.62 13.19
N LEU A 38 15.57 2.72 13.43
CA LEU A 38 14.99 3.55 12.38
C LEU A 38 16.04 4.11 11.41
N ILE A 39 17.22 4.53 11.89
CA ILE A 39 18.34 4.94 11.00
C ILE A 39 18.76 3.77 10.10
N GLY A 40 18.90 2.57 10.65
CA GLY A 40 19.23 1.37 9.87
C GLY A 40 18.20 1.09 8.78
N VAL A 41 16.91 1.17 9.11
CA VAL A 41 15.82 0.98 8.14
C VAL A 41 15.83 2.07 7.05
N VAL A 42 16.08 3.34 7.40
CA VAL A 42 16.21 4.42 6.41
C VAL A 42 17.40 4.21 5.49
N GLY A 43 18.53 3.71 6.02
CA GLY A 43 19.69 3.32 5.22
C GLY A 43 19.33 2.24 4.20
N LEU A 44 18.66 1.17 4.63
CA LEU A 44 18.18 0.11 3.75
C LEU A 44 17.16 0.62 2.72
N GLN A 45 16.26 1.52 3.14
CA GLN A 45 15.28 2.16 2.26
C GLN A 45 15.95 3.02 1.17
N ALA A 46 17.03 3.73 1.51
CA ALA A 46 17.83 4.48 0.55
C ALA A 46 18.55 3.55 -0.43
N MET A 47 19.04 2.39 0.03
CA MET A 47 19.61 1.36 -0.85
C MET A 47 18.55 0.83 -1.83
N PHE A 48 17.36 0.45 -1.35
CA PHE A 48 16.26 0.04 -2.22
C PHE A 48 15.89 1.14 -3.22
N GLY A 49 15.81 2.40 -2.78
CA GLY A 49 15.51 3.54 -3.67
C GLY A 49 16.58 3.80 -4.74
N LYS A 50 17.83 3.45 -4.48
CA LYS A 50 18.89 3.44 -5.52
C LYS A 50 18.70 2.25 -6.45
N TRP A 51 18.44 1.06 -5.88
CA TRP A 51 18.27 -0.17 -6.65
C TRP A 51 17.07 -0.16 -7.57
N THR A 52 15.99 0.58 -7.27
CA THR A 52 14.87 0.73 -8.21
C THR A 52 15.33 1.32 -9.54
N VAL A 53 16.30 2.26 -9.52
CA VAL A 53 16.85 2.87 -10.74
C VAL A 53 17.96 2.01 -11.35
N THR A 54 18.86 1.44 -10.54
CA THR A 54 20.01 0.70 -11.08
C THR A 54 19.69 -0.73 -11.52
N MET A 55 18.60 -1.31 -11.01
CA MET A 55 18.14 -2.66 -11.35
C MET A 55 16.79 -2.64 -12.08
N LEU A 56 16.60 -1.65 -12.97
CA LEU A 56 15.51 -1.59 -13.95
C LEU A 56 14.11 -1.93 -13.38
N LEU A 57 13.81 -1.41 -12.19
CA LEU A 57 12.50 -1.53 -11.56
C LEU A 57 12.02 -2.97 -11.30
N LYS A 58 12.92 -3.93 -11.03
CA LYS A 58 12.55 -5.28 -10.59
C LYS A 58 11.42 -5.25 -9.55
N PRO A 59 10.29 -5.96 -9.75
CA PRO A 59 9.10 -5.83 -8.92
C PRO A 59 9.35 -6.03 -7.41
N ALA A 60 10.20 -6.99 -7.04
CA ALA A 60 10.58 -7.22 -5.64
C ALA A 60 11.31 -6.04 -5.00
N ILE A 61 12.15 -5.32 -5.75
CA ILE A 61 12.93 -4.18 -5.24
C ILE A 61 12.01 -2.98 -5.03
N VAL A 62 11.14 -2.70 -5.99
CA VAL A 62 10.20 -1.58 -5.90
C VAL A 62 9.15 -1.84 -4.81
N THR A 63 8.63 -3.06 -4.72
CA THR A 63 7.71 -3.46 -3.63
C THR A 63 8.40 -3.46 -2.27
N GLY A 64 9.65 -3.93 -2.21
CA GLY A 64 10.49 -3.86 -1.00
C GLY A 64 10.72 -2.41 -0.54
N HIS A 65 10.94 -1.49 -1.47
CA HIS A 65 11.01 -0.05 -1.18
C HIS A 65 9.69 0.48 -0.58
N LEU A 66 8.53 0.07 -1.10
CA LEU A 66 7.24 0.46 -0.50
C LEU A 66 7.12 -0.05 0.94
N ILE A 67 7.41 -1.34 1.17
CA ILE A 67 7.34 -1.97 2.50
C ILE A 67 8.31 -1.30 3.49
N GLY A 68 9.53 -1.01 3.05
CA GLY A 68 10.51 -0.28 3.85
C GLY A 68 10.03 1.12 4.23
N GLY A 69 9.36 1.83 3.31
CA GLY A 69 8.77 3.14 3.56
C GLY A 69 7.66 3.09 4.61
N LEU A 70 6.79 2.08 4.55
CA LEU A 70 5.75 1.85 5.56
C LEU A 70 6.34 1.49 6.92
N THR A 71 7.46 0.77 6.94
CA THR A 71 8.18 0.44 8.17
C THR A 71 8.80 1.70 8.80
N VAL A 72 9.40 2.59 8.00
CA VAL A 72 9.87 3.91 8.48
C VAL A 72 8.71 4.69 9.10
N LEU A 73 7.56 4.77 8.42
CA LEU A 73 6.38 5.45 8.94
C LEU A 73 5.88 4.81 10.25
N ALA A 74 5.77 3.49 10.31
CA ALA A 74 5.33 2.77 11.50
C ALA A 74 6.25 3.03 12.70
N LEU A 75 7.56 2.99 12.50
CA LEU A 75 8.55 3.26 13.55
C LEU A 75 8.51 4.71 14.03
N LEU A 76 8.33 5.68 13.13
CA LEU A 76 8.11 7.09 13.49
C LEU A 76 6.84 7.27 14.32
N VAL A 77 5.74 6.61 13.92
CA VAL A 77 4.48 6.62 14.69
C VAL A 77 4.68 5.96 16.05
N CYS A 78 5.44 4.87 16.15
CA CYS A 78 5.77 4.25 17.44
C CYS A 78 6.62 5.15 18.35
N LEU A 79 7.58 5.90 17.78
CA LEU A 79 8.36 6.89 18.53
C LEU A 79 7.48 8.03 19.03
N TYR A 80 6.62 8.57 18.15
CA TYR A 80 5.66 9.61 18.52
C TYR A 80 4.65 9.12 19.58
N ALA A 81 4.13 7.90 19.44
CA ALA A 81 3.17 7.34 20.40
C ALA A 81 3.77 7.20 21.81
N ARG A 82 5.09 7.05 21.94
CA ARG A 82 5.77 7.03 23.24
C ARG A 82 5.84 8.39 23.92
N THR A 83 5.69 9.49 23.18
CA THR A 83 5.61 10.84 23.77
C THR A 83 4.19 11.23 24.15
N LEU A 84 3.20 10.39 23.82
CA LEU A 84 1.81 10.60 24.23
C LEU A 84 1.60 10.03 25.62
N GLU A 85 0.77 10.71 26.42
CA GLU A 85 0.30 10.19 27.70
C GLU A 85 -0.40 8.83 27.49
N PRO A 86 -0.05 7.79 28.25
CA PRO A 86 -0.68 6.49 28.12
C PRO A 86 -2.19 6.61 28.30
N SER A 87 -2.94 6.33 27.24
CA SER A 87 -4.39 6.24 27.34
C SER A 87 -4.74 5.09 28.28
N ARG A 88 -5.55 5.34 29.31
CA ARG A 88 -6.07 4.30 30.24
C ARG A 88 -7.17 3.44 29.60
N ILE A 89 -7.09 3.23 28.29
CA ILE A 89 -8.02 2.41 27.52
C ILE A 89 -7.67 0.95 27.78
N THR A 90 -8.52 0.26 28.53
CA THR A 90 -8.43 -1.19 28.74
C THR A 90 -9.07 -1.92 27.57
N VAL A 91 -8.26 -2.60 26.77
CA VAL A 91 -8.72 -3.41 25.63
C VAL A 91 -8.66 -4.88 26.00
N SER A 92 -9.67 -5.66 25.61
CA SER A 92 -9.65 -7.11 25.83
C SER A 92 -8.51 -7.77 25.05
N PRO A 93 -7.91 -8.86 25.56
CA PRO A 93 -6.86 -9.59 24.82
C PRO A 93 -7.31 -10.05 23.43
N ALA A 94 -8.58 -10.43 23.31
CA ALA A 94 -9.19 -10.82 22.02
C ALA A 94 -9.22 -9.66 21.02
N LEU A 95 -9.64 -8.46 21.44
CA LEU A 95 -9.66 -7.29 20.55
C LEU A 95 -8.24 -6.83 20.18
N ARG A 96 -7.27 -6.98 21.09
CA ARG A 96 -5.86 -6.73 20.79
C ARG A 96 -5.30 -7.70 19.76
N LEU A 97 -5.58 -9.00 19.91
CA LEU A 97 -5.20 -10.00 18.91
C LEU A 97 -5.86 -9.70 17.57
N PHE A 98 -7.15 -9.37 17.57
CA PHE A 98 -7.88 -9.03 16.36
C PHE A 98 -7.30 -7.78 15.66
N ALA A 99 -6.92 -6.74 16.41
CA ALA A 99 -6.24 -5.59 15.87
C ALA A 99 -4.89 -5.94 15.23
N MET A 100 -4.11 -6.87 15.84
CA MET A 100 -2.87 -7.35 15.23
C MET A 100 -3.12 -8.14 13.94
N LEU A 101 -4.12 -9.01 13.92
CA LEU A 101 -4.50 -9.75 12.70
C LEU A 101 -4.98 -8.79 11.61
N ALA A 102 -5.79 -7.80 11.94
CA ALA A 102 -6.24 -6.77 11.01
C ALA A 102 -5.07 -5.96 10.44
N PHE A 103 -4.05 -5.65 11.26
CA PHE A 103 -2.82 -5.03 10.78
C PHE A 103 -2.07 -5.93 9.78
N VAL A 104 -1.94 -7.23 10.06
CA VAL A 104 -1.31 -8.20 9.14
C VAL A 104 -2.06 -8.28 7.81
N VAL A 105 -3.40 -8.35 7.85
CA VAL A 105 -4.25 -8.36 6.65
C VAL A 105 -4.06 -7.08 5.85
N LEU A 106 -4.06 -5.91 6.50
CA LEU A 106 -3.83 -4.63 5.83
C LEU A 106 -2.42 -4.56 5.21
N ALA A 107 -1.39 -5.02 5.91
CA ALA A 107 -0.03 -5.06 5.40
C ALA A 107 0.10 -5.98 4.17
N ALA A 108 -0.55 -7.14 4.20
CA ALA A 108 -0.63 -8.04 3.04
C ALA A 108 -1.34 -7.37 1.86
N GLN A 109 -2.46 -6.68 2.10
CA GLN A 109 -3.21 -5.99 1.05
C GLN A 109 -2.43 -4.82 0.43
N ILE A 110 -1.71 -4.04 1.24
CA ILE A 110 -0.85 -2.96 0.73
C ILE A 110 0.29 -3.56 -0.10
N THR A 111 0.85 -4.69 0.33
CA THR A 111 1.89 -5.41 -0.42
C THR A 111 1.35 -5.92 -1.76
N LEU A 112 0.15 -6.51 -1.78
CA LEU A 112 -0.52 -6.91 -3.02
C LEU A 112 -0.77 -5.71 -3.94
N GLY A 113 -1.18 -4.56 -3.40
CA GLY A 113 -1.34 -3.33 -4.19
C GLY A 113 -0.01 -2.81 -4.77
N GLY A 114 1.07 -2.88 -3.99
CA GLY A 114 2.43 -2.63 -4.48
C GLY A 114 2.83 -3.61 -5.59
N TRP A 115 2.50 -4.89 -5.44
CA TRP A 115 2.75 -5.92 -6.44
C TRP A 115 1.98 -5.68 -7.74
N VAL A 116 0.70 -5.28 -7.66
CA VAL A 116 -0.09 -4.86 -8.83
C VAL A 116 0.55 -3.68 -9.54
N SER A 117 0.91 -2.63 -8.79
CA SER A 117 1.50 -1.41 -9.36
C SER A 117 2.84 -1.67 -10.03
N THR A 118 3.68 -2.51 -9.44
CA THR A 118 5.04 -2.79 -9.94
C THR A 118 5.05 -3.73 -11.13
N ASN A 119 4.00 -4.53 -11.30
CA ASN A 119 3.81 -5.41 -12.46
C ASN A 119 2.90 -4.82 -13.54
N TYR A 120 2.43 -3.58 -13.38
CA TYR A 120 1.45 -2.94 -14.27
C TYR A 120 0.18 -3.78 -14.48
N ALA A 121 -0.22 -4.57 -13.48
CA ALA A 121 -1.31 -5.53 -13.57
C ALA A 121 -2.71 -4.91 -13.37
N ALA A 122 -2.79 -3.62 -13.01
CA ALA A 122 -4.04 -2.95 -12.62
C ALA A 122 -5.15 -2.94 -13.70
N LEU A 123 -4.79 -3.22 -14.97
CA LEU A 123 -5.71 -3.27 -16.10
C LEU A 123 -5.98 -4.71 -16.58
N ALA A 124 -5.48 -5.75 -15.89
CA ALA A 124 -5.64 -7.13 -16.30
C ALA A 124 -7.11 -7.61 -16.20
N CYS A 125 -7.82 -7.15 -15.16
CA CYS A 125 -9.26 -7.34 -15.02
C CYS A 125 -10.03 -6.10 -15.52
N SER A 126 -10.66 -6.20 -16.69
CA SER A 126 -11.35 -5.11 -17.38
C SER A 126 -12.74 -4.75 -16.83
N ASP A 127 -13.32 -5.62 -16.02
CA ASP A 127 -14.71 -5.57 -15.56
C ASP A 127 -14.80 -5.70 -14.03
N LEU A 128 -15.99 -5.45 -13.49
CA LEU A 128 -16.38 -5.61 -12.08
C LEU A 128 -17.86 -6.04 -12.04
N PRO A 129 -18.28 -6.93 -11.12
CA PRO A 129 -17.50 -7.56 -10.04
C PRO A 129 -16.66 -8.76 -10.49
N THR A 130 -16.87 -9.26 -11.71
CA THR A 130 -16.07 -10.33 -12.33
C THR A 130 -14.71 -9.81 -12.79
N CYS A 131 -13.86 -10.73 -13.24
CA CYS A 131 -12.61 -10.43 -13.93
C CYS A 131 -12.59 -11.23 -15.23
N ARG A 132 -12.56 -10.51 -16.36
CA ARG A 132 -12.60 -11.07 -17.72
C ARG A 132 -13.84 -11.95 -17.93
N GLY A 133 -14.98 -11.52 -17.39
CA GLY A 133 -16.27 -12.23 -17.50
C GLY A 133 -16.44 -13.44 -16.57
N ALA A 134 -15.46 -13.75 -15.71
CA ALA A 134 -15.53 -14.85 -14.75
C ALA A 134 -15.31 -14.38 -13.31
N TRP A 135 -15.93 -15.04 -12.33
CA TRP A 135 -15.67 -14.77 -10.90
C TRP A 135 -14.30 -15.28 -10.45
N VAL A 136 -13.90 -16.43 -10.99
CA VAL A 136 -12.56 -17.01 -10.84
C VAL A 136 -12.07 -17.30 -12.26
N PRO A 137 -11.32 -16.39 -12.89
CA PRO A 137 -10.79 -16.59 -14.24
C PRO A 137 -9.67 -17.63 -14.23
N GLU A 138 -9.25 -18.04 -15.43
CA GLU A 138 -7.99 -18.77 -15.60
C GLU A 138 -6.81 -17.87 -15.21
N MET A 139 -5.88 -18.43 -14.42
CA MET A 139 -4.82 -17.67 -13.76
C MET A 139 -3.54 -18.48 -13.69
N ASP A 140 -2.42 -17.84 -13.97
CA ASP A 140 -1.08 -18.38 -13.75
C ASP A 140 -0.46 -17.75 -12.49
N VAL A 141 -0.77 -18.34 -11.33
CA VAL A 141 -0.28 -17.87 -10.03
C VAL A 141 1.23 -18.08 -9.91
N ALA A 142 1.78 -19.13 -10.53
CA ALA A 142 3.19 -19.48 -10.42
C ALA A 142 4.08 -18.39 -11.03
N ASN A 143 3.78 -17.96 -12.26
CA ASN A 143 4.49 -16.84 -12.88
C ASN A 143 4.09 -15.48 -12.29
N GLY A 144 2.80 -15.29 -11.94
CA GLY A 144 2.31 -14.04 -11.36
C GLY A 144 3.01 -13.65 -10.04
N PHE A 145 3.36 -14.65 -9.22
CA PHE A 145 3.99 -14.45 -7.91
C PHE A 145 5.43 -14.96 -7.84
N HIS A 146 6.07 -15.22 -8.99
CA HIS A 146 7.51 -15.44 -9.01
C HIS A 146 8.25 -14.15 -8.60
N VAL A 147 8.89 -14.16 -7.42
CA VAL A 147 9.33 -12.93 -6.74
C VAL A 147 10.59 -12.35 -7.35
N ILE A 148 11.58 -13.19 -7.65
CA ILE A 148 12.91 -12.74 -8.09
C ILE A 148 12.98 -12.89 -9.61
N ARG A 149 12.60 -11.82 -10.31
CA ARG A 149 12.60 -11.76 -11.78
C ARG A 149 12.78 -10.32 -12.28
N GLU A 150 13.09 -10.20 -13.57
CA GLU A 150 13.02 -8.91 -14.27
C GLU A 150 11.55 -8.50 -14.48
N LEU A 151 11.33 -7.21 -14.64
CA LEU A 151 10.01 -6.66 -14.92
C LEU A 151 9.46 -7.25 -16.23
N GLY A 152 8.22 -7.74 -16.20
CA GLY A 152 7.53 -8.26 -17.39
C GLY A 152 8.00 -9.63 -17.89
N VAL A 153 8.88 -10.32 -17.16
CA VAL A 153 9.41 -11.64 -17.54
C VAL A 153 8.99 -12.68 -16.51
N GLY A 154 8.63 -13.90 -16.95
CA GLY A 154 8.28 -15.09 -16.15
C GLY A 154 9.49 -15.85 -15.60
N ALA A 155 9.26 -17.00 -15.00
CA ALA A 155 10.32 -17.84 -14.42
C ALA A 155 11.17 -18.57 -15.48
N ASP A 156 10.57 -18.82 -16.64
CA ASP A 156 11.16 -19.42 -17.85
C ASP A 156 11.96 -18.42 -18.71
N GLY A 157 11.88 -17.12 -18.40
CA GLY A 157 12.50 -16.07 -19.20
C GLY A 157 11.62 -15.54 -20.32
N GLU A 158 10.39 -16.06 -20.48
CA GLU A 158 9.41 -15.55 -21.43
C GLU A 158 8.67 -14.32 -20.88
N THR A 159 7.97 -13.60 -21.74
CA THR A 159 7.15 -12.46 -21.29
C THR A 159 5.99 -12.91 -20.42
N LEU A 160 5.68 -12.15 -19.36
CA LEU A 160 4.57 -12.46 -18.47
C LEU A 160 3.24 -12.52 -19.24
N THR A 161 2.52 -13.61 -19.05
CA THR A 161 1.22 -13.82 -19.70
C THR A 161 0.12 -12.95 -19.09
N ILE A 162 -0.98 -12.78 -19.82
CA ILE A 162 -2.13 -12.05 -19.30
C ILE A 162 -2.78 -12.80 -18.13
N GLU A 163 -2.70 -14.13 -18.10
CA GLU A 163 -3.16 -15.01 -17.03
C GLU A 163 -2.36 -14.78 -15.74
N ALA A 164 -1.04 -14.54 -15.85
CA ALA A 164 -0.20 -14.18 -14.71
C ALA A 164 -0.52 -12.77 -14.17
N LEU A 165 -0.74 -11.79 -15.04
CA LEU A 165 -1.18 -10.45 -14.63
C LEU A 165 -2.60 -10.49 -14.02
N THR A 166 -3.48 -11.31 -14.58
CA THR A 166 -4.84 -11.55 -14.06
C THR A 166 -4.77 -12.13 -12.65
N ALA A 167 -3.88 -13.10 -12.40
CA ALA A 167 -3.66 -13.65 -11.06
C ALA A 167 -3.29 -12.57 -10.02
N ILE A 168 -2.41 -11.65 -10.40
CA ILE A 168 -1.96 -10.56 -9.53
C ILE A 168 -3.12 -9.61 -9.18
N ASP A 169 -3.84 -9.11 -10.19
CA ASP A 169 -4.94 -8.15 -9.97
C ASP A 169 -6.13 -8.79 -9.25
N TRP A 170 -6.49 -10.02 -9.63
CA TRP A 170 -7.58 -10.76 -8.99
C TRP A 170 -7.30 -11.01 -7.51
N MET A 171 -6.08 -11.44 -7.15
CA MET A 171 -5.69 -11.66 -5.76
C MET A 171 -5.74 -10.35 -4.94
N HIS A 172 -5.31 -9.23 -5.52
CA HIS A 172 -5.43 -7.92 -4.88
C HIS A 172 -6.89 -7.50 -4.67
N ARG A 173 -7.78 -7.75 -5.63
CA ARG A 173 -9.23 -7.44 -5.52
C ARG A 173 -9.89 -8.26 -4.41
N VAL A 174 -9.64 -9.56 -4.36
CA VAL A 174 -10.15 -10.43 -3.29
C VAL A 174 -9.59 -10.01 -1.93
N GLY A 175 -8.28 -9.73 -1.86
CA GLY A 175 -7.64 -9.20 -0.67
C GLY A 175 -8.25 -7.86 -0.22
N ALA A 176 -8.67 -6.99 -1.15
CA ALA A 176 -9.31 -5.71 -0.82
C ALA A 176 -10.66 -5.91 -0.12
N VAL A 177 -11.46 -6.87 -0.60
CA VAL A 177 -12.74 -7.22 0.03
C VAL A 177 -12.50 -7.77 1.44
N ILE A 178 -11.56 -8.71 1.60
CA ILE A 178 -11.21 -9.29 2.91
C ILE A 178 -10.72 -8.20 3.87
N ALA A 179 -9.78 -7.36 3.44
CA ALA A 179 -9.23 -6.28 4.25
C ALA A 179 -10.32 -5.29 4.68
N THR A 180 -11.23 -4.94 3.77
CA THR A 180 -12.36 -4.04 4.07
C THR A 180 -13.26 -4.64 5.15
N LEU A 181 -13.65 -5.90 5.01
CA LEU A 181 -14.51 -6.59 5.98
C LEU A 181 -13.84 -6.70 7.35
N VAL A 182 -12.55 -7.06 7.39
CA VAL A 182 -11.78 -7.18 8.64
C VAL A 182 -11.63 -5.82 9.33
N LEU A 183 -11.28 -4.76 8.60
CA LEU A 183 -11.12 -3.42 9.16
C LEU A 183 -12.45 -2.81 9.59
N ALA A 184 -13.53 -3.03 8.83
CA ALA A 184 -14.87 -2.60 9.21
C ALA A 184 -15.34 -3.30 10.49
N SER A 185 -15.07 -4.60 10.61
CA SER A 185 -15.37 -5.38 11.82
C SER A 185 -14.56 -4.90 13.02
N LEU A 186 -13.28 -4.57 12.84
CA LEU A 186 -12.45 -3.99 13.89
C LEU A 186 -12.95 -2.62 14.33
N ALA A 187 -13.28 -1.74 13.37
CA ALA A 187 -13.85 -0.43 13.65
C ALA A 187 -15.18 -0.54 14.41
N PHE A 188 -16.04 -1.47 14.02
CA PHE A 188 -17.29 -1.75 14.71
C PHE A 188 -17.03 -2.25 16.14
N GLY A 189 -16.12 -3.22 16.33
CA GLY A 189 -15.76 -3.75 17.65
C GLY A 189 -15.13 -2.70 18.58
N LEU A 190 -14.32 -1.80 18.06
CA LEU A 190 -13.77 -0.66 18.82
C LEU A 190 -14.87 0.32 19.23
N ARG A 191 -15.81 0.62 18.32
CA ARG A 191 -16.94 1.51 18.60
C ARG A 191 -17.88 0.93 19.65
N THR A 192 -18.21 -0.36 19.58
CA THR A 192 -19.06 -1.03 20.58
C THR A 192 -18.37 -1.17 21.93
N ALA A 193 -17.04 -1.23 21.97
CA ALA A 193 -16.24 -1.15 23.19
C ALA A 193 -16.10 0.28 23.76
N GLY A 194 -16.74 1.28 23.15
CA GLY A 194 -16.73 2.67 23.63
C GLY A 194 -15.48 3.46 23.25
N HIS A 195 -14.68 2.97 22.30
CA HIS A 195 -13.51 3.69 21.78
C HIS A 195 -13.90 4.57 20.59
N ALA A 196 -13.56 5.86 20.64
CA ALA A 196 -13.75 6.76 19.51
C ALA A 196 -12.86 6.31 18.34
N LEU A 197 -13.43 6.27 17.12
CA LEU A 197 -12.62 6.03 15.93
C LEU A 197 -11.62 7.19 15.76
N PRO A 198 -10.32 6.92 15.57
CA PRO A 198 -9.35 7.98 15.33
C PRO A 198 -9.72 8.76 14.06
N LEU A 199 -9.48 10.08 14.09
CA LEU A 199 -9.72 11.02 12.99
C LEU A 199 -9.15 10.54 11.64
N ALA A 200 -8.05 9.77 11.66
CA ALA A 200 -7.45 9.16 10.48
C ALA A 200 -8.39 8.18 9.73
N ALA A 201 -9.22 7.42 10.45
CA ALA A 201 -10.22 6.54 9.84
C ALA A 201 -11.33 7.33 9.14
N ALA A 202 -11.75 8.46 9.74
CA ALA A 202 -12.70 9.39 9.11
C ALA A 202 -12.07 10.11 7.90
N HIS A 203 -10.79 10.46 7.96
CA HIS A 203 -10.05 11.12 6.89
C HIS A 203 -9.90 10.21 5.64
N ASN A 204 -9.61 8.92 5.83
CA ASN A 204 -9.50 7.95 4.75
C ASN A 204 -10.82 7.72 4.00
N GLY A 205 -11.96 7.83 4.69
CA GLY A 205 -13.28 7.84 4.04
C GLY A 205 -13.46 9.02 3.07
N GLY A 206 -12.93 10.19 3.44
CA GLY A 206 -12.92 11.38 2.57
C GLY A 206 -12.06 11.20 1.31
N ALA A 207 -10.89 10.58 1.44
CA ALA A 207 -10.04 10.27 0.28
C ALA A 207 -10.71 9.29 -0.70
N ALA A 208 -11.36 8.24 -0.18
CA ALA A 208 -12.11 7.29 -1.02
C ALA A 208 -13.28 7.98 -1.76
N ALA A 209 -14.03 8.86 -1.07
CA ALA A 209 -15.10 9.64 -1.69
C ALA A 209 -14.57 10.55 -2.81
N LEU A 210 -13.43 11.21 -2.59
CA LEU A 210 -12.77 12.06 -3.61
C LEU A 210 -12.37 11.26 -4.85
N VAL A 211 -11.82 10.05 -4.67
CA VAL A 211 -11.46 9.16 -5.79
C VAL A 211 -12.72 8.73 -6.56
N ILE A 212 -13.79 8.33 -5.87
CA ILE A 212 -15.06 7.96 -6.50
C ILE A 212 -15.61 9.14 -7.31
N VAL A 213 -15.62 10.35 -6.74
CA VAL A 213 -16.07 11.55 -7.44
C VAL A 213 -15.22 11.82 -8.68
N MET A 214 -13.89 11.71 -8.58
CA MET A 214 -12.99 11.91 -9.72
C MET A 214 -13.22 10.86 -10.83
N VAL A 215 -13.44 9.59 -10.47
CA VAL A 215 -13.75 8.52 -11.43
C VAL A 215 -15.09 8.78 -12.12
N LEU A 216 -16.13 9.17 -11.38
CA LEU A 216 -17.45 9.48 -11.93
C LEU A 216 -17.42 10.71 -12.85
N ILE A 217 -16.63 11.74 -12.51
CA ILE A 217 -16.40 12.91 -13.38
C ILE A 217 -15.73 12.46 -14.69
N ASN A 218 -14.65 11.69 -14.62
CA ASN A 218 -13.95 11.20 -15.81
C ASN A 218 -14.86 10.32 -16.69
N TYR A 219 -15.68 9.47 -16.09
CA TYR A 219 -16.66 8.65 -16.81
C TYR A 219 -17.69 9.52 -17.55
N ARG A 220 -18.28 10.51 -16.86
CA ARG A 220 -19.26 11.43 -17.47
C ARG A 220 -18.65 12.26 -18.59
N LEU A 221 -17.44 12.78 -18.40
CA LEU A 221 -16.72 13.53 -19.42
C LEU A 221 -16.47 12.68 -20.68
N ARG A 222 -16.07 11.41 -20.52
CA ARG A 222 -15.93 10.47 -21.64
C ARG A 222 -17.26 10.20 -22.35
N ALA A 223 -18.33 9.95 -21.60
CA ALA A 223 -19.66 9.74 -22.17
C ALA A 223 -20.15 10.97 -22.96
N THR A 224 -19.96 12.19 -22.43
CA THR A 224 -20.30 13.43 -23.13
C THR A 224 -19.41 13.65 -24.37
N ALA A 225 -18.12 13.33 -24.31
CA ALA A 225 -17.22 13.43 -25.46
C ALA A 225 -17.62 12.46 -26.59
N GLN A 226 -18.02 11.23 -26.25
CA GLN A 226 -18.52 10.25 -27.22
C GLN A 226 -19.83 10.69 -27.86
N GLN A 227 -20.75 11.30 -27.10
CA GLN A 227 -21.99 11.86 -27.64
C GLN A 227 -21.76 13.08 -28.55
N ARG A 228 -20.76 13.91 -28.24
CA ARG A 228 -20.48 15.16 -28.96
C ARG A 228 -19.64 14.95 -30.23
N TYR A 229 -18.87 13.86 -30.29
CA TYR A 229 -17.98 13.53 -31.42
C TYR A 229 -18.08 12.04 -31.82
N PRO A 230 -19.23 11.59 -32.35
CA PRO A 230 -19.47 10.17 -32.64
C PRO A 230 -18.53 9.59 -33.71
N GLY A 231 -18.00 10.41 -34.62
CA GLY A 231 -17.12 9.96 -35.70
C GLY A 231 -15.64 9.75 -35.32
N VAL A 232 -15.18 10.27 -34.18
CA VAL A 232 -13.75 10.24 -33.80
C VAL A 232 -13.37 8.94 -33.08
N PHE A 233 -14.33 8.26 -32.45
CA PHE A 233 -14.09 7.06 -31.64
C PHE A 233 -14.51 5.74 -32.31
N HIS A 234 -15.06 5.78 -33.53
CA HIS A 234 -15.51 4.59 -34.26
C HIS A 234 -14.52 4.09 -35.33
N GLU A 235 -13.50 4.87 -35.70
CA GLU A 235 -12.50 4.45 -36.70
C GLU A 235 -11.45 3.48 -36.16
N SER A 236 -11.36 3.23 -34.85
CA SER A 236 -10.36 2.33 -34.25
C SER A 236 -10.76 0.85 -34.20
N HIS A 237 -11.91 0.46 -34.76
CA HIS A 237 -12.39 -0.93 -34.80
C HIS A 237 -12.66 -1.46 -36.22
N ALA A 238 -12.26 -0.72 -37.25
CA ALA A 238 -12.36 -1.13 -38.65
C ALA A 238 -10.98 -1.06 -39.34
N ALA A 239 -10.04 -1.86 -38.85
CA ALA A 239 -8.83 -2.28 -39.56
C ALA A 239 -8.29 -3.57 -38.93
#